data_AF-A0A370EJF9-F1
#
_entry.id   AF-A0A370EJF9-F1
#
_cell.length_a   1.000
_cell.length_b   1.000
_cell.length_c   1.000
_cell.angle_alpha   90.00
_cell.angle_beta   90.00
_cell.angle_gamma   90.00
#
_symmetry.space_group_name_H-M   'P 1'
#
loop_
_entity.id
_entity.type
_entity.pdbx_description
1 polymer ?
#
loop_
_entity_poly.entity_id
_entity_poly.type
_entity_poly.pdbx_seq_one_letter_code
_entity_poly.pdbx_strand_id
1 'polypeptide(L)'
;MNKNGTYKYVKEVSDKDGRILLKNFKEADGLIIYPESLIKIENADEKKIDVKFSFISTKDEFSTLTESSINLMVAKANFEVMYLMKNKYTYTPKKILMIHGVDNQNWIIDIVYTAQNDYGGLKDGHKLVTMTGDGFVYHVD
;
A
#
# COMPACT_ATOMS: atom_id res chain seq x y z
N MET A 1 -12.31 1.59 21.12
CA MET A 1 -13.48 0.95 20.48
C MET A 1 -14.66 1.92 20.49
N ASN A 2 -15.25 2.24 19.33
CA ASN A 2 -16.59 2.86 19.31
C ASN A 2 -17.56 1.92 18.58
N LYS A 3 -18.80 1.88 19.09
CA LYS A 3 -19.70 0.72 19.09
C LYS A 3 -20.48 0.46 17.80
N ASN A 4 -20.28 1.21 16.71
CA ASN A 4 -21.20 1.20 15.56
C ASN A 4 -20.53 1.07 14.18
N GLY A 5 -19.57 0.15 14.03
CA GLY A 5 -19.36 -0.62 12.78
C GLY A 5 -19.38 0.11 11.43
N THR A 6 -18.96 1.37 11.34
CA THR A 6 -18.89 2.12 10.07
C THR A 6 -17.76 3.14 10.15
N TYR A 7 -16.66 2.87 9.46
CA TYR A 7 -15.56 3.84 9.36
C TYR A 7 -15.99 4.94 8.39
N LYS A 8 -15.97 6.19 8.87
CA LYS A 8 -16.25 7.39 8.08
C LYS A 8 -15.43 7.34 6.79
N TYR A 9 -16.12 7.25 5.65
CA TYR A 9 -15.59 7.62 4.34
C TYR A 9 -14.87 8.96 4.50
N VAL A 10 -13.57 8.98 4.22
CA VAL A 10 -12.81 10.21 4.35
C VAL A 10 -13.11 11.10 3.15
N LYS A 11 -14.13 11.92 3.36
CA LYS A 11 -14.48 13.11 2.61
C LYS A 11 -13.28 14.07 2.62
N GLU A 12 -12.93 14.58 1.44
CA GLU A 12 -11.95 15.64 1.13
C GLU A 12 -11.38 16.41 2.34
N VAL A 13 -10.11 16.20 2.73
CA VAL A 13 -9.33 17.17 3.51
C VAL A 13 -7.80 16.98 3.34
N SER A 14 -7.15 18.06 2.89
CA SER A 14 -5.75 18.53 3.02
C SER A 14 -4.54 17.58 3.19
N ASP A 15 -3.47 17.95 2.48
CA ASP A 15 -2.07 17.47 2.44
C ASP A 15 -1.34 17.21 3.78
N LYS A 16 -1.98 17.42 4.95
CA LYS A 16 -1.36 17.26 6.28
C LYS A 16 -1.38 15.82 6.84
N ASP A 17 -2.12 14.91 6.21
CA ASP A 17 -2.34 13.54 6.71
C ASP A 17 -1.43 12.45 6.09
N GLY A 18 -0.50 12.81 5.20
CA GLY A 18 0.48 11.88 4.63
C GLY A 18 -0.10 10.85 3.66
N ARG A 19 -1.09 11.25 2.85
CA ARG A 19 -1.71 10.41 1.84
C ARG A 19 -1.00 10.49 0.50
N ILE A 20 -1.24 9.50 -0.35
CA ILE A 20 -0.78 9.51 -1.74
C ILE A 20 -1.55 10.59 -2.49
N LEU A 21 -0.82 11.51 -3.13
CA LEU A 21 -1.36 12.57 -3.98
C LEU A 21 -0.82 12.41 -5.41
N LEU A 22 -1.69 12.31 -6.41
CA LEU A 22 -1.31 12.05 -7.80
C LEU A 22 -0.84 13.31 -8.54
N LYS A 23 0.08 14.06 -7.94
CA LYS A 23 0.52 15.37 -8.47
C LYS A 23 1.96 15.38 -9.01
N ASN A 24 2.74 14.33 -8.76
CA ASN A 24 4.18 14.28 -9.03
C ASN A 24 4.62 13.06 -9.87
N PHE A 25 3.76 12.60 -10.79
CA PHE A 25 4.12 11.47 -11.66
C PHE A 25 4.96 11.91 -12.87
N LYS A 26 5.69 10.95 -13.44
CA LYS A 26 6.46 11.07 -14.68
C LYS A 26 5.88 10.14 -15.73
N GLU A 27 5.80 10.60 -16.97
CA GLU A 27 5.50 9.72 -18.10
C GLU A 27 6.81 9.24 -18.74
N ALA A 28 6.96 7.93 -18.95
CA ALA A 28 8.09 7.34 -19.65
C ALA A 28 7.64 6.05 -20.36
N ASP A 29 7.93 5.91 -21.66
CA ASP A 29 7.68 4.69 -22.45
C ASP A 29 6.25 4.13 -22.34
N GLY A 30 5.24 5.02 -22.34
CA GLY A 30 3.82 4.63 -22.21
C GLY A 30 3.37 4.30 -20.78
N LEU A 31 4.26 4.44 -19.81
CA LEU A 31 3.99 4.23 -18.39
C LEU A 31 3.90 5.55 -17.63
N ILE A 32 3.10 5.53 -16.58
CA ILE A 32 3.03 6.52 -15.52
C ILE A 32 3.82 5.98 -14.34
N ILE A 33 4.84 6.73 -13.95
CA ILE A 33 5.72 6.40 -12.83
C ILE A 33 5.53 7.47 -11.77
N TYR A 34 5.03 7.07 -10.62
CA TYR A 34 5.03 7.91 -9.44
C TYR A 34 6.29 7.61 -8.61
N PRO A 35 7.22 8.58 -8.51
CA PRO A 35 8.50 8.36 -7.87
C PRO A 35 8.34 8.12 -6.37
N GLU A 36 9.39 7.58 -5.76
CA GLU A 36 9.40 7.30 -4.33
C GLU A 36 9.10 8.56 -3.51
N SER A 37 8.04 8.51 -2.72
CA SER A 37 7.59 9.57 -1.81
C SER A 37 7.31 9.00 -0.42
N LEU A 38 7.37 9.82 0.62
CA LEU A 38 6.99 9.39 1.96
C LEU A 38 5.48 9.55 2.17
N ILE A 39 4.84 8.48 2.63
CA ILE A 39 3.43 8.44 3.02
C ILE A 39 3.30 7.92 4.45
N LYS A 40 2.16 8.19 5.09
CA LYS A 40 1.87 7.73 6.44
C LYS A 40 0.92 6.55 6.42
N ILE A 41 1.37 5.43 6.96
CA ILE A 41 0.60 4.20 7.09
C ILE A 41 0.54 3.79 8.57
N GLU A 42 -0.56 3.19 8.96
CA GLU A 42 -0.73 2.63 10.29
C GLU A 42 0.01 1.29 10.43
N ASN A 43 0.83 1.14 11.47
CA ASN A 43 1.48 -0.11 11.82
C ASN A 43 0.60 -0.98 12.73
N ALA A 44 1.12 -2.12 13.19
CA ALA A 44 0.40 -3.02 14.09
C ALA A 44 0.07 -2.43 15.48
N ASP A 45 0.72 -1.34 15.88
CA ASP A 45 0.45 -0.61 17.13
C ASP A 45 -0.56 0.54 16.95
N GLU A 46 -1.25 0.60 15.81
CA GLU A 46 -2.16 1.70 15.44
C GLU A 46 -1.44 3.07 15.35
N LYS A 47 -0.11 3.07 15.13
CA LYS A 47 0.69 4.29 14.97
C LYS A 47 0.93 4.60 13.51
N LYS A 48 0.72 5.86 13.13
CA LYS A 48 1.12 6.37 11.82
C LYS A 48 2.66 6.46 11.74
N ILE A 49 3.25 5.73 10.80
CA ILE A 49 4.68 5.74 10.51
C ILE A 49 4.95 6.18 9.07
N ASP A 50 6.14 6.70 8.80
CA ASP A 50 6.56 7.07 7.45
C ASP A 50 6.99 5.82 6.68
N VAL A 51 6.44 5.66 5.47
CA VAL A 51 6.67 4.54 4.57
C VAL A 51 7.00 5.10 3.18
N LYS A 52 8.00 4.52 2.53
CA LYS A 52 8.34 4.87 1.15
C LYS A 52 7.30 4.27 0.20
N PHE A 53 6.71 5.09 -0.67
CA PHE A 53 5.71 4.65 -1.62
C PHE A 53 6.08 5.08 -3.03
N SER A 54 5.94 4.16 -3.98
CA SER A 54 6.06 4.41 -5.41
C SER A 54 5.05 3.55 -6.15
N PHE A 55 4.60 3.99 -7.33
CA PHE A 55 3.85 3.11 -8.22
C PHE A 55 4.23 3.28 -9.68
N ILE A 56 3.96 2.22 -10.45
CA ILE A 56 4.13 2.16 -11.89
C ILE A 56 2.83 1.64 -12.49
N SER A 57 2.29 2.33 -13.49
CA SER A 57 1.08 1.90 -14.20
C SER A 57 1.14 2.26 -15.67
N THR A 58 0.29 1.64 -16.49
CA THR A 58 0.00 2.12 -17.84
C THR A 58 -0.79 3.42 -17.79
N LYS A 59 -0.70 4.25 -18.83
CA LYS A 59 -1.47 5.51 -18.90
C LYS A 59 -2.99 5.31 -18.81
N ASP A 60 -3.51 4.29 -19.47
CA ASP A 60 -4.95 4.00 -19.48
C ASP A 60 -5.46 3.68 -18.08
N GLU A 61 -4.83 2.73 -17.39
CA GLU A 61 -5.18 2.38 -16.02
C GLU A 61 -4.93 3.54 -15.04
N PHE A 62 -3.87 4.32 -15.21
CA PHE A 62 -3.64 5.49 -14.36
C PHE A 62 -4.80 6.50 -14.45
N SER A 63 -5.39 6.65 -15.64
CA SER A 63 -6.50 7.60 -15.87
C SER A 63 -7.81 7.19 -15.19
N THR A 64 -7.98 5.91 -14.86
CA THR A 64 -9.18 5.39 -14.18
C THR A 64 -9.02 5.38 -12.66
N LEU A 65 -7.79 5.48 -12.15
CA LEU A 65 -7.50 5.46 -10.73
C LEU A 65 -7.81 6.78 -10.03
N THR A 66 -8.44 6.67 -8.87
CA THR A 66 -8.57 7.79 -7.93
C THR A 66 -7.54 7.67 -6.82
N GLU A 67 -7.15 8.79 -6.20
CA GLU A 67 -6.32 8.78 -4.99
C GLU A 67 -6.92 7.87 -3.91
N SER A 68 -8.24 7.89 -3.75
CA SER A 68 -8.97 7.02 -2.82
C SER A 68 -8.78 5.53 -3.12
N SER A 69 -8.85 5.14 -4.40
CA SER A 69 -8.63 3.75 -4.82
C SER A 69 -7.22 3.29 -4.48
N ILE A 70 -6.21 4.11 -4.75
CA ILE A 70 -4.81 3.78 -4.44
C ILE A 70 -4.60 3.65 -2.93
N ASN A 71 -5.07 4.62 -2.15
CA ASN A 71 -4.95 4.57 -0.69
C ASN A 71 -5.68 3.33 -0.12
N LEU A 72 -6.82 2.93 -0.70
CA LEU A 72 -7.53 1.71 -0.31
C LEU A 72 -6.74 0.44 -0.63
N MET A 73 -6.17 0.33 -1.84
CA MET A 73 -5.34 -0.81 -2.24
C MET A 73 -4.12 -0.97 -1.33
N VAL A 74 -3.43 0.13 -1.04
CA VAL A 74 -2.28 0.15 -0.13
C VAL A 74 -2.67 -0.28 1.28
N ALA A 75 -3.78 0.25 1.81
CA ALA A 75 -4.25 -0.11 3.14
C ALA A 75 -4.63 -1.59 3.22
N LYS A 76 -5.34 -2.12 2.20
CA LYS A 76 -5.70 -3.53 2.12
C LYS A 76 -4.47 -4.44 2.03
N ALA A 77 -3.53 -4.17 1.12
CA ALA A 77 -2.30 -4.97 1.02
C ALA A 77 -1.52 -4.98 2.33
N ASN A 78 -1.34 -3.81 2.96
CA ASN A 78 -0.65 -3.71 4.23
C ASN A 78 -1.35 -4.52 5.33
N PHE A 79 -2.67 -4.46 5.38
CA PHE A 79 -3.48 -5.23 6.32
C PHE A 79 -3.33 -6.74 6.08
N GLU A 80 -3.50 -7.22 4.86
CA GLU A 80 -3.38 -8.65 4.52
C GLU A 80 -1.98 -9.20 4.88
N VAL A 81 -0.92 -8.49 4.49
CA VAL A 81 0.45 -8.88 4.83
C VAL A 81 0.63 -8.96 6.34
N MET A 82 0.20 -7.93 7.08
CA MET A 82 0.30 -7.92 8.54
C MET A 82 -0.45 -9.10 9.16
N TYR A 83 -1.66 -9.41 8.71
CA TYR A 83 -2.49 -10.46 9.30
C TYR A 83 -1.96 -11.87 9.04
N LEU A 84 -1.29 -12.11 7.92
CA LEU A 84 -0.69 -13.41 7.58
C LEU A 84 0.62 -13.67 8.33
N MET A 85 1.22 -12.67 8.96
CA MET A 85 2.48 -12.82 9.68
C MET A 85 2.29 -13.38 11.09
N LYS A 86 3.09 -14.40 11.43
CA LYS A 86 3.16 -14.96 12.80
C LYS A 86 3.48 -13.89 13.84
N ASN A 87 4.41 -12.99 13.54
CA ASN A 87 4.88 -11.93 14.44
C ASN A 87 4.28 -10.55 14.10
N LYS A 88 3.00 -10.53 13.72
CA LYS A 88 2.27 -9.33 13.27
C LYS A 88 2.39 -8.12 14.18
N TYR A 89 2.48 -8.29 15.51
CA TYR A 89 2.60 -7.17 16.45
C TYR A 89 3.95 -6.44 16.39
N THR A 90 4.91 -6.98 15.65
CA THR A 90 6.23 -6.37 15.44
C THR A 90 6.42 -5.89 14.00
N TYR A 91 5.39 -6.08 13.18
CA TYR A 91 5.37 -5.70 11.77
C TYR A 91 5.42 -4.18 11.63
N THR A 92 6.35 -3.71 10.82
CA THR A 92 6.52 -2.31 10.48
C THR A 92 6.84 -2.21 8.98
N PRO A 93 5.90 -1.71 8.15
CA PRO A 93 6.17 -1.50 6.74
C PRO A 93 7.25 -0.42 6.56
N LYS A 94 8.09 -0.58 5.53
CA LYS A 94 9.19 0.33 5.20
C LYS A 94 9.06 0.89 3.80
N LYS A 95 8.66 0.04 2.85
CA LYS A 95 8.45 0.43 1.45
C LYS A 95 7.26 -0.32 0.88
N ILE A 96 6.51 0.37 0.03
CA ILE A 96 5.41 -0.18 -0.76
C ILE A 96 5.61 0.24 -2.21
N LEU A 97 5.69 -0.74 -3.10
CA LEU A 97 5.75 -0.55 -4.54
C LEU A 97 4.51 -1.17 -5.18
N MET A 98 3.75 -0.38 -5.93
CA MET A 98 2.62 -0.88 -6.71
C MET A 98 2.97 -0.92 -8.19
N ILE A 99 2.66 -2.02 -8.86
CA ILE A 99 2.92 -2.22 -10.29
C ILE A 99 1.65 -2.75 -10.92
N HIS A 100 1.16 -2.08 -11.97
CA HIS A 100 0.09 -2.62 -12.80
C HIS A 100 0.67 -3.59 -13.84
N GLY A 101 0.20 -4.83 -13.84
CA GLY A 101 0.53 -5.84 -14.83
C GLY A 101 -0.24 -5.65 -16.12
N VAL A 102 0.48 -5.43 -17.22
CA VAL A 102 -0.11 -5.16 -18.55
C VAL A 102 -0.92 -6.35 -19.06
N ASP A 103 -0.46 -7.58 -18.80
CA ASP A 103 -1.03 -8.79 -19.41
C ASP A 103 -2.23 -9.38 -18.65
N ASN A 104 -2.31 -9.15 -17.34
CA ASN A 104 -3.30 -9.76 -16.46
C ASN A 104 -4.26 -8.74 -15.82
N GLN A 105 -4.08 -7.44 -16.12
CA GLN A 105 -4.87 -6.32 -15.57
C GLN A 105 -4.92 -6.31 -14.03
N ASN A 106 -3.92 -6.91 -13.39
CA ASN A 106 -3.83 -6.99 -11.93
C ASN A 106 -2.75 -6.05 -11.42
N TRP A 107 -2.97 -5.57 -10.21
CA TRP A 107 -2.01 -4.84 -9.41
C TRP A 107 -1.18 -5.78 -8.57
N ILE A 108 0.12 -5.64 -8.67
CA ILE A 108 1.10 -6.29 -7.81
C ILE A 108 1.59 -5.24 -6.82
N ILE A 109 1.45 -5.52 -5.53
CA ILE A 109 1.89 -4.66 -4.43
C ILE A 109 2.99 -5.38 -3.68
N ASP A 110 4.22 -4.91 -3.82
CA ASP A 110 5.37 -5.36 -3.04
C ASP A 110 5.52 -4.52 -1.79
N ILE A 111 5.49 -5.18 -0.63
CA ILE A 111 5.66 -4.54 0.67
C ILE A 111 6.93 -5.07 1.32
N VAL A 112 7.91 -4.18 1.47
CA VAL A 112 9.11 -4.41 2.29
C VAL A 112 8.81 -3.98 3.72
N TYR A 113 9.14 -4.82 4.69
CA TYR A 113 8.86 -4.59 6.11
C TYR A 113 9.98 -5.13 7.01
N THR A 114 9.94 -4.72 8.27
CA THR A 114 10.69 -5.35 9.38
C THR A 114 9.73 -6.03 10.33
N ALA A 115 10.09 -7.21 10.85
CA ALA A 115 9.42 -7.84 11.98
C ALA A 115 10.39 -8.69 12.81
N GLN A 116 10.03 -9.02 14.06
CA GLN A 116 10.83 -9.94 14.86
C GLN A 116 10.74 -11.36 14.32
N ASN A 117 11.84 -12.12 14.43
CA ASN A 117 11.86 -13.56 14.23
C ASN A 117 11.50 -14.31 15.52
N ASP A 118 11.45 -15.64 15.46
CA ASP A 118 11.13 -16.50 16.61
C ASP A 118 12.13 -16.38 17.78
N TYR A 119 13.29 -15.76 17.56
CA TYR A 119 14.33 -15.52 18.55
C TYR A 119 14.34 -14.07 19.06
N GLY A 120 13.34 -13.25 18.69
CA GLY A 120 13.21 -11.84 19.11
C GLY A 120 14.09 -10.84 18.34
N GLY A 121 14.88 -11.29 17.37
CA GLY A 121 15.70 -10.41 16.52
C GLY A 121 14.88 -9.79 15.38
N LEU A 122 15.08 -8.49 15.10
CA LEU A 122 14.46 -7.85 13.94
C LEU A 122 15.06 -8.39 12.64
N LYS A 123 14.20 -8.71 11.68
CA LYS A 123 14.55 -9.20 10.37
C LYS A 123 13.74 -8.46 9.30
N ASP A 124 14.40 -8.10 8.21
CA ASP A 124 13.76 -7.58 7.01
C ASP A 124 13.05 -8.71 6.24
N GLY A 125 11.92 -8.39 5.65
CA GLY A 125 11.17 -9.27 4.77
C GLY A 125 10.46 -8.47 3.67
N HIS A 126 9.96 -9.21 2.68
CA HIS A 126 9.03 -8.67 1.71
C HIS A 126 7.86 -9.63 1.53
N LYS A 127 6.72 -9.09 1.09
CA LYS A 127 5.54 -9.84 0.69
C LYS A 127 4.95 -9.22 -0.55
N LEU A 128 4.48 -10.08 -1.46
CA LEU A 128 3.82 -9.65 -2.69
C LEU A 128 2.33 -9.90 -2.55
N VAL A 129 1.52 -8.88 -2.83
CA VAL A 129 0.05 -8.98 -2.86
C VAL A 129 -0.40 -8.74 -4.29
N THR A 130 -1.16 -9.69 -4.86
CA THR A 130 -1.81 -9.50 -6.16
C THR A 130 -3.28 -9.18 -5.96
N MET A 131 -3.76 -8.10 -6.58
CA MET A 131 -5.15 -7.66 -6.47
C MET A 131 -5.70 -7.09 -7.78
N THR A 132 -7.01 -7.05 -7.93
CA THR A 132 -7.70 -6.28 -9.00
C THR A 132 -7.61 -4.77 -8.76
N GLY A 133 -7.97 -3.98 -9.77
CA GLY A 133 -8.13 -2.52 -9.66
C GLY A 133 -9.26 -2.05 -8.71
N ASP A 134 -10.23 -2.91 -8.36
CA ASP A 134 -11.23 -2.65 -7.30
C ASP A 134 -10.76 -3.11 -5.90
N GLY A 135 -9.53 -3.62 -5.81
CA GLY A 135 -8.87 -4.00 -4.56
C GLY A 135 -9.37 -5.32 -3.97
N PHE A 136 -9.86 -6.25 -4.79
CA PHE A 136 -10.04 -7.64 -4.42
C PHE A 136 -8.70 -8.36 -4.43
N VAL A 137 -8.33 -8.99 -3.31
CA VAL A 137 -7.04 -9.66 -3.16
C VAL A 137 -7.16 -11.09 -3.67
N TYR A 138 -6.36 -11.42 -4.69
CA TYR A 138 -6.30 -12.77 -5.25
C TYR A 138 -5.32 -13.65 -4.51
N HIS A 139 -4.16 -13.10 -4.15
CA HIS A 139 -3.03 -13.90 -3.71
C HIS A 139 -2.05 -13.07 -2.88
N VAL A 140 -1.43 -13.71 -1.89
CA VAL A 140 -0.35 -13.14 -1.09
C VAL A 140 0.80 -14.15 -0.99
N ASP A 141 1.96 -13.79 -1.56
CA ASP A 141 3.21 -14.57 -1.55
C ASP A 141 4.19 -14.08 -0.49
#